data_AF-A0A0Q2UFI3-F1
#
_entry.id   AF-A0A0Q2UFI3-F1
#
_cell.length_a   1.000
_cell.length_b   1.000
_cell.length_c   1.000
_cell.angle_alpha   90.00
_cell.angle_beta   90.00
_cell.angle_gamma   90.00
#
_symmetry.space_group_name_H-M   'P 1'
#
loop_
_entity.id
_entity.type
_entity.pdbx_description
1 polymer ?
#
loop_
_entity_poly.entity_id
_entity_poly.type
_entity_poly.pdbx_seq_one_letter_code
_entity_poly.pdbx_strand_id
1 'polypeptide(L)'
;MTGPPECEIGFHRDFAGGVHVEYATSTFWFAQHELGLADSSWDFDGEHVSINAVNGKWVWKLTGKKYVYDYGPDVEPVVMLEGIRID
;
A
#
# COMPACT_ATOMS: atom_id res chain seq x y z
N MET A 1 1.10 2.44 22.96
CA MET A 1 1.08 2.85 21.53
C MET A 1 0.64 1.62 20.74
N THR A 2 -0.52 1.68 20.10
CA THR A 2 -0.95 0.64 19.15
C THR A 2 -0.18 0.86 17.86
N GLY A 3 0.47 -0.20 17.36
CA GLY A 3 1.15 -0.17 16.06
C GLY A 3 0.18 0.18 14.93
N PRO A 4 0.70 0.27 13.69
CA PRO A 4 -0.18 0.45 12.54
C PRO A 4 -1.25 -0.65 12.51
N PRO A 5 -2.48 -0.37 12.03
CA PRO A 5 -3.48 -1.40 11.81
C PRO A 5 -2.90 -2.52 10.93
N GLU A 6 -3.29 -3.77 11.17
CA GLU A 6 -2.80 -4.92 10.39
C GLU A 6 -3.18 -4.75 8.90
N CYS A 7 -2.18 -4.46 8.07
CA CYS A 7 -2.27 -4.51 6.63
C CYS A 7 -1.01 -5.18 6.08
N GLU A 8 -1.19 -6.24 5.31
CA GLU A 8 -0.08 -7.05 4.83
C GLU A 8 -0.28 -7.37 3.35
N ILE A 9 0.81 -7.21 2.58
CA ILE A 9 0.90 -7.66 1.20
C ILE A 9 2.15 -8.52 1.10
N GLY A 10 1.96 -9.79 0.76
CA GLY A 10 3.04 -10.73 0.50
C GLY A 10 3.41 -10.73 -0.97
N PHE A 11 4.71 -10.68 -1.26
CA PHE A 11 5.23 -10.76 -2.62
C PHE A 11 6.18 -11.96 -2.77
N HIS A 12 6.12 -12.58 -3.94
CA HIS A 12 7.09 -13.54 -4.42
C HIS A 12 7.87 -12.95 -5.59
N ARG A 13 9.19 -13.04 -5.58
CA ARG A 13 10.03 -12.77 -6.75
C ARG A 13 10.57 -14.09 -7.28
N ASP A 14 10.27 -14.41 -8.53
CA ASP A 14 10.78 -15.61 -9.17
C ASP A 14 12.22 -15.43 -9.70
N PHE A 15 12.84 -16.53 -10.12
CA PHE A 15 14.21 -16.52 -10.66
C PHE A 15 14.37 -15.75 -11.97
N ALA A 16 13.28 -15.47 -12.69
CA ALA A 16 13.26 -14.64 -13.90
C ALA A 16 13.08 -13.15 -13.59
N GLY A 17 12.93 -12.78 -12.32
CA GLY A 17 12.73 -11.40 -11.87
C GLY A 17 11.26 -10.95 -11.87
N GLY A 18 10.31 -11.85 -12.16
CA GLY A 18 8.88 -11.56 -12.09
C GLY A 18 8.43 -11.38 -10.64
N VAL A 19 7.59 -10.37 -10.40
CA VAL A 19 6.97 -10.12 -9.09
C VAL A 19 5.50 -10.57 -9.13
N HIS A 20 5.13 -11.36 -8.13
CA HIS A 20 3.79 -11.91 -7.95
C HIS A 20 3.28 -11.54 -6.55
N VAL A 21 2.00 -11.24 -6.42
CA VAL A 21 1.36 -11.02 -5.12
C VAL A 21 0.88 -12.38 -4.60
N GLU A 22 1.42 -12.84 -3.48
CA GLU A 22 1.01 -14.11 -2.86
C GLU A 22 -0.30 -13.95 -2.09
N TYR A 23 -0.39 -12.87 -1.31
CA TYR A 23 -1.59 -12.52 -0.56
C TYR A 23 -1.66 -11.01 -0.35
N ALA A 24 -2.87 -10.50 -0.14
CA ALA A 24 -3.09 -9.10 0.22
C ALA A 24 -4.34 -9.01 1.10
N THR A 25 -4.24 -8.26 2.20
CA THR A 25 -5.37 -8.02 3.11
C THR A 25 -6.48 -7.19 2.44
N SER A 26 -7.71 -7.33 2.94
CA SER A 26 -8.86 -6.54 2.46
C SER A 26 -8.72 -5.06 2.76
N THR A 27 -8.05 -4.71 3.86
CA THR A 27 -7.68 -3.34 4.21
C THR A 27 -6.20 -3.11 3.93
N PHE A 28 -5.86 -1.96 3.38
CA PHE A 28 -4.48 -1.58 3.08
C PHE A 28 -4.21 -0.16 3.57
N TRP A 29 -3.02 0.08 4.13
CA TRP A 29 -2.56 1.42 4.49
C TRP A 29 -1.32 1.78 3.66
N PHE A 30 -1.32 2.96 3.05
CA PHE A 30 -0.18 3.46 2.28
C PHE A 30 0.16 4.89 2.68
N ALA A 31 1.43 5.25 2.54
CA ALA A 31 1.86 6.62 2.80
C ALA A 31 1.36 7.55 1.69
N GLN A 32 0.73 8.64 2.07
CA GLN A 32 0.15 9.63 1.16
C GLN A 32 1.18 10.20 0.16
N HIS A 33 2.46 10.21 0.53
CA HIS A 33 3.55 10.79 -0.25
C HIS A 33 4.46 9.75 -0.94
N GLU A 34 4.21 8.45 -0.75
CA GLU A 34 4.98 7.39 -1.43
C GLU A 34 4.09 6.46 -2.23
N LEU A 35 4.06 6.67 -3.55
CA LEU A 35 3.57 5.67 -4.52
C LEU A 35 4.56 5.51 -5.69
N GLY A 36 5.82 5.92 -5.49
CA GLY A 36 6.91 5.87 -6.46
C GLY A 36 8.02 4.90 -6.08
N LEU A 37 7.67 3.67 -5.65
CA LEU A 37 8.68 2.62 -5.48
C LEU A 37 9.05 2.06 -6.85
N ALA A 38 10.24 2.45 -7.31
CA ALA A 38 10.75 2.32 -8.68
C ALA A 38 10.69 0.93 -9.35
N ASP A 39 10.37 -0.14 -8.61
CA ASP A 39 10.40 -1.53 -9.08
C ASP A 39 9.06 -2.28 -8.92
N SER A 40 7.95 -1.58 -8.70
CA SER A 40 6.61 -2.18 -8.61
C SER A 40 5.57 -1.27 -9.26
N SER A 41 4.69 -1.83 -10.11
CA SER A 41 3.65 -1.07 -10.83
C SER A 41 2.47 -0.72 -9.93
N TRP A 42 2.75 0.11 -8.93
CA TRP A 42 1.75 0.84 -8.17
C TRP A 42 1.21 1.98 -9.01
N ASP A 43 -0.09 2.21 -8.91
CA ASP A 43 -0.76 3.34 -9.56
C ASP A 43 -1.69 4.04 -8.57
N PHE A 44 -1.78 5.36 -8.70
CA PHE A 44 -2.54 6.23 -7.82
C PHE A 44 -3.24 7.33 -8.60
N ASP A 45 -4.57 7.32 -8.54
CA ASP A 45 -5.40 8.33 -9.22
C ASP A 45 -6.00 9.36 -8.24
N GLY A 46 -5.69 9.27 -6.94
CA GLY A 46 -6.26 10.13 -5.90
C GLY A 46 -7.50 9.56 -5.20
N GLU A 47 -8.17 8.57 -5.79
CA GLU A 47 -9.33 7.86 -5.22
C GLU A 47 -9.05 6.36 -5.01
N HIS A 48 -8.10 5.81 -5.76
CA HIS A 48 -7.73 4.41 -5.76
C HIS A 48 -6.21 4.24 -5.71
N VAL A 49 -5.79 3.13 -5.11
CA VAL A 49 -4.44 2.58 -5.22
C VAL A 49 -4.56 1.23 -5.89
N SER A 50 -3.74 0.97 -6.91
CA SER A 50 -3.68 -0.35 -7.51
C SER A 50 -2.27 -0.89 -7.60
N ILE A 51 -2.17 -2.22 -7.49
CA ILE A 51 -0.95 -2.98 -7.71
C ILE A 51 -1.21 -3.86 -8.92
N ASN A 52 -0.40 -3.70 -9.94
CA ASN A 52 -0.35 -4.63 -11.06
C ASN A 52 0.83 -5.58 -10.84
N ALA A 53 0.57 -6.88 -10.78
CA ALA A 53 1.60 -7.91 -10.69
C ALA A 53 1.35 -8.97 -11.77
N VAL A 54 2.29 -9.90 -11.96
CA VAL A 54 2.20 -10.90 -13.03
C VAL A 54 0.94 -11.78 -12.89
N ASN A 55 0.55 -12.09 -11.65
CA ASN A 55 -0.56 -12.97 -11.34
C ASN A 55 -1.89 -12.26 -11.06
N GLY A 56 -1.98 -10.93 -11.27
CA GLY A 56 -3.24 -10.23 -11.12
C GLY A 56 -3.12 -8.72 -10.91
N LYS A 57 -4.28 -8.09 -10.76
CA LYS A 57 -4.41 -6.69 -10.36
C LYS A 57 -5.22 -6.63 -9.08
N TRP A 58 -4.73 -5.87 -8.11
CA TRP A 58 -5.44 -5.58 -6.87
C TRP A 58 -5.69 -4.09 -6.80
N VAL A 59 -6.92 -3.72 -6.42
CA VAL A 59 -7.33 -2.32 -6.35
C VAL A 59 -7.98 -2.07 -4.99
N TRP A 60 -7.61 -0.97 -4.38
CA TRP A 60 -8.23 -0.47 -3.16
C TRP A 60 -8.82 0.90 -3.42
N LYS A 61 -10.04 1.12 -2.94
CA LYS A 61 -10.67 2.44 -2.89
C LYS A 61 -10.32 3.12 -1.56
N LEU A 62 -9.91 4.38 -1.62
CA LEU A 62 -9.65 5.18 -0.43
C LEU A 62 -10.93 5.43 0.37
N THR A 63 -10.85 5.25 1.68
CA THR A 63 -11.98 5.52 2.58
C THR A 63 -12.00 6.95 3.11
N GLY A 64 -10.90 7.69 2.93
CA GLY A 64 -10.68 8.99 3.55
C GLY A 64 -10.23 8.92 5.02
N LYS A 65 -10.18 7.74 5.63
CA LYS A 65 -9.53 7.58 6.94
C LYS A 65 -8.03 7.73 6.79
N LYS A 66 -7.43 8.43 7.76
CA LYS A 66 -5.99 8.64 7.85
C LYS A 66 -5.47 8.27 9.23
N TYR A 67 -4.26 7.75 9.25
CA TYR A 67 -3.50 7.48 10.46
C TYR A 67 -2.18 8.24 10.35
N VAL A 68 -1.87 9.05 11.36
CA VAL A 68 -0.66 9.88 11.37
C VAL A 68 0.31 9.27 12.37
N TYR A 69 1.50 8.92 11.88
CA TYR A 69 2.60 8.45 12.70
C TYR A 69 3.62 9.57 12.87
N ASP A 70 3.81 10.02 14.10
CA ASP A 70 4.80 11.04 14.46
C ASP A 70 6.05 10.34 15.05
N TYR A 71 7.20 10.57 14.42
CA TYR A 71 8.49 9.98 14.84
C TYR A 71 9.29 10.92 15.76
N GLY A 72 8.80 12.14 16.06
CA GLY A 72 9.47 13.10 16.92
C GLY A 72 9.44 14.53 16.38
N PRO A 73 9.88 15.52 17.19
CA PRO A 73 9.69 16.94 16.93
C PRO A 73 10.36 17.49 15.65
N ASP A 74 11.34 16.76 15.09
CA ASP A 74 12.12 17.17 13.92
C ASP A 74 11.93 16.21 12.72
N VAL A 75 10.94 15.31 12.79
CA VAL A 75 10.64 14.36 11.70
C VAL A 75 9.28 14.69 11.13
N GLU A 76 9.20 14.80 9.81
CA GLU A 76 7.91 14.99 9.15
C GLU A 76 7.01 13.76 9.45
N PRO A 77 5.78 13.98 9.93
CA PRO A 77 4.90 12.88 10.29
C PRO A 77 4.50 12.11 9.03
N VAL A 78 4.48 10.79 9.13
CA VAL A 78 4.00 9.93 8.04
C VAL A 78 2.48 9.87 8.12
N VAL A 79 1.82 10.35 7.07
CA VAL A 79 0.37 10.22 6.90
C VAL A 79 0.09 8.96 6.10
N MET A 80 -0.51 7.97 6.76
CA MET A 80 -1.02 6.77 6.11
C MET A 80 -2.51 6.94 5.79
N LEU A 81 -2.92 6.48 4.61
CA LEU A 81 -4.30 6.50 4.13
C LEU A 81 -4.86 5.08 4.04
N GLU A 82 -6.10 4.90 4.46
CA GLU A 82 -6.79 3.61 4.42
C GLU A 82 -7.46 3.38 3.06
N GLY A 83 -7.21 2.21 2.48
CA GLY A 83 -7.91 1.68 1.33
C GLY A 83 -8.64 0.39 1.66
N ILE A 84 -9.82 0.18 1.07
CA ILE A 84 -10.57 -1.08 1.13
C ILE A 84 -10.59 -1.70 -0.26
N ARG A 85 -10.26 -2.99 -0.31
CA ARG A 85 -10.16 -3.75 -1.55
C ARG A 85 -11.50 -3.76 -2.27
N ILE A 86 -11.45 -3.51 -3.56
CA ILE A 86 -12.59 -3.64 -4.46
C ILE A 86 -12.24 -4.75 -5.46
N ASP A 87 -13.05 -5.81 -5.46
CA ASP A 87 -12.91 -6.95 -6.36
C ASP A 87 -13.63 -6.71 -7.70
#